data_AF-A0A8S9NMZ1-F1
#
_entry.id   AF-A0A8S9NMZ1-F1
#
_cell.length_a   1.000
_cell.length_b   1.000
_cell.length_c   1.000
_cell.angle_alpha   90.00
_cell.angle_beta   90.00
_cell.angle_gamma   90.00
#
_symmetry.space_group_name_H-M   'P 1'
#
loop_
_entity.id
_entity.type
_entity.pdbx_description
1 polymer ?
#
loop_
_entity_poly.entity_id
_entity_poly.type
_entity_poly.pdbx_seq_one_letter_code
_entity_poly.pdbx_strand_id
1 'polypeptide(L)'
;MLRIAGRRLLSVQQRSSTATTFVLSRDHTIDSSPAAPRSAPSADLSSFNSYHRSLIRDPQEDAVRVKNPEWLVVVGVCTHLGCIPLPNAGDYGGWFCPCHGSHYDISGRIRKGPAPYNLEVPTYSFLEENKLLIG
;
A
#
# COMPACT_ATOMS: atom_id res chain seq x y z
N MET A 1 -23.57 -13.62 8.98
CA MET A 1 -22.82 -12.74 8.04
C MET A 1 -22.37 -11.51 8.81
N LEU A 2 -21.12 -11.50 9.27
CA LEU A 2 -20.59 -10.34 10.00
C LEU A 2 -20.30 -9.25 8.97
N ARG A 3 -20.91 -8.07 9.10
CA ARG A 3 -20.62 -6.90 8.26
C ARG A 3 -19.70 -5.99 9.07
N ILE A 4 -18.46 -5.80 8.62
CA ILE A 4 -17.64 -4.69 9.10
C ILE A 4 -17.81 -3.57 8.07
N ALA A 5 -18.47 -2.48 8.48
CA ALA A 5 -18.66 -1.26 7.69
C ALA A 5 -19.31 -1.42 6.28
N GLY A 6 -20.26 -2.35 6.11
CA GLY A 6 -21.10 -2.42 4.91
C GLY A 6 -20.45 -2.95 3.63
N ARG A 7 -19.22 -3.48 3.69
CA ARG A 7 -18.50 -4.03 2.52
C ARG A 7 -18.44 -5.55 2.53
N ARG A 8 -18.35 -6.17 1.33
CA ARG A 8 -18.16 -7.61 1.18
C ARG A 8 -16.82 -8.00 1.80
N LEU A 9 -16.87 -8.79 2.86
CA LEU A 9 -15.67 -9.34 3.50
C LEU A 9 -15.12 -10.48 2.65
N LEU A 10 -13.84 -10.38 2.27
CA LEU A 10 -13.10 -11.53 1.77
C LEU A 10 -12.73 -12.42 2.95
N SER A 11 -13.07 -13.70 2.86
CA SER A 11 -12.48 -14.72 3.73
C SER A 11 -11.03 -14.94 3.27
N VAL A 12 -10.08 -14.68 4.18
CA VAL A 12 -8.65 -14.81 3.91
C VAL A 12 -8.19 -16.20 4.32
N GLN A 13 -7.63 -16.95 3.39
CA GLN A 13 -7.02 -18.26 3.65
C GLN A 13 -5.52 -18.16 3.41
N GLN A 14 -4.72 -18.25 4.48
CA GLN A 14 -3.26 -18.22 4.42
C GLN A 14 -2.71 -19.65 4.40
N ARG A 15 -1.81 -19.97 3.46
CA ARG A 15 -1.13 -21.29 3.42
C ARG A 15 0.05 -21.41 4.37
N SER A 16 0.58 -20.29 4.88
CA SER A 16 1.74 -20.22 5.77
C SER A 16 1.51 -19.16 6.86
N SER A 17 1.90 -19.45 8.11
CA SER A 17 1.54 -18.67 9.30
C SER A 17 2.58 -17.64 9.75
N THR A 18 3.67 -17.42 8.99
CA THR A 18 4.84 -16.71 9.52
C THR A 18 4.81 -15.19 9.34
N ALA A 19 3.93 -14.64 8.50
CA ALA A 19 3.88 -13.20 8.24
C ALA A 19 2.47 -12.61 8.43
N THR A 20 2.36 -11.63 9.33
CA THR A 20 1.16 -10.80 9.49
C THR A 20 0.87 -10.12 8.15
N THR A 21 -0.20 -10.53 7.46
CA THR A 21 -0.59 -9.92 6.19
C THR A 21 -1.77 -8.98 6.42
N PHE A 22 -1.67 -7.76 5.93
CA PHE A 22 -2.77 -6.80 5.94
C PHE A 22 -3.52 -6.86 4.61
N VAL A 23 -4.84 -6.99 4.69
CA VAL A 23 -5.76 -6.93 3.54
C VAL A 23 -6.68 -5.75 3.75
N LEU A 24 -6.52 -4.70 2.94
CA LEU A 24 -7.33 -3.48 3.03
C LEU A 24 -8.24 -3.37 1.82
N SER A 25 -9.54 -3.20 2.09
CA SER A 25 -10.52 -2.72 1.10
C SER A 25 -10.31 -1.22 0.91
N ARG A 26 -10.15 -0.79 -0.33
CA ARG A 26 -9.91 0.61 -0.72
C ARG A 26 -11.16 1.17 -1.40
N ASP A 27 -11.50 2.39 -1.03
CA ASP A 27 -12.51 3.20 -1.70
C ASP A 27 -11.90 3.63 -3.04
N HIS A 28 -12.60 3.41 -4.16
CA HIS A 28 -12.14 3.75 -5.52
C HIS A 28 -11.78 5.24 -5.74
N THR A 29 -11.98 6.10 -4.74
CA THR A 29 -11.72 7.55 -4.80
C THR A 29 -10.35 7.96 -4.29
N ILE A 30 -9.58 7.06 -3.66
CA ILE A 30 -8.21 7.39 -3.20
C ILE A 30 -7.24 7.12 -4.34
N ASP A 31 -7.19 8.07 -5.28
CA ASP A 31 -6.16 8.12 -6.31
C ASP A 31 -4.78 8.13 -5.63
N SER A 32 -4.01 7.07 -5.89
CA SER A 32 -2.66 6.84 -5.39
C SER A 32 -1.60 7.61 -6.18
N SER A 33 -2.04 8.52 -7.05
CA SER A 33 -1.20 9.52 -7.71
C SER A 33 -0.52 10.39 -6.66
N PRO A 34 0.80 10.64 -6.76
CA PRO A 34 1.45 11.62 -5.90
C PRO A 34 0.71 12.93 -6.12
N ALA A 35 0.15 13.51 -5.05
CA ALA A 35 -0.68 14.72 -5.12
C ALA A 35 -0.07 15.72 -6.11
N ALA A 36 -0.69 15.83 -7.30
CA ALA A 36 -0.19 16.75 -8.31
C ALA A 36 -0.20 18.15 -7.70
N PRO A 37 0.89 18.92 -7.80
CA PRO A 37 0.89 20.30 -7.32
C PRO A 37 -0.23 21.04 -8.05
N ARG A 38 -1.09 21.73 -7.30
CA ARG A 38 -2.32 22.36 -7.80
C ARG A 38 -2.12 23.49 -8.84
N SER A 39 -0.91 23.71 -9.35
CA SER A 39 -0.58 24.88 -10.17
C SER A 39 0.63 24.68 -11.12
N ALA A 40 0.81 23.52 -11.77
CA ALA A 40 1.83 23.40 -12.82
C ALA A 40 1.23 23.77 -14.20
N PRO A 41 1.78 24.75 -14.93
CA PRO A 41 1.38 25.02 -16.30
C PRO A 41 1.61 23.77 -17.17
N SER A 42 0.66 23.47 -18.05
CA SER A 42 0.51 22.21 -18.79
C SER A 42 1.68 21.80 -19.69
N ALA A 43 2.70 22.65 -19.84
CA ALA A 43 3.78 22.47 -20.79
C ALA A 43 4.89 21.50 -20.32
N ASP A 44 4.95 21.10 -19.05
CA ASP A 44 6.05 20.23 -18.59
C ASP A 44 5.68 19.22 -17.49
N LEU A 45 4.46 18.66 -17.60
CA LEU A 45 4.00 17.63 -16.67
C LEU A 45 4.84 16.34 -16.76
N SER A 46 5.44 16.04 -17.91
CA SER A 46 6.30 14.87 -18.12
C SER A 46 7.63 14.99 -17.39
N SER A 47 8.31 16.14 -17.49
CA SER A 47 9.55 16.42 -16.75
C SER A 47 9.29 16.46 -15.25
N PHE A 48 8.23 17.14 -14.81
CA PHE A 48 7.82 17.18 -13.40
C PHE A 48 7.60 15.77 -12.82
N ASN A 49 6.85 14.93 -13.54
CA ASN A 49 6.59 13.55 -13.12
C ASN A 49 7.88 12.70 -13.10
N SER A 50 8.79 12.91 -14.06
CA SER A 50 10.06 12.18 -14.11
C SER A 50 11.00 12.55 -12.95
N TYR A 51 11.13 13.86 -12.66
CA TYR A 51 11.93 14.36 -11.54
C TYR A 51 11.34 13.91 -10.20
N HIS A 52 10.02 14.03 -10.02
CA HIS A 52 9.36 13.57 -8.81
C HIS A 52 9.51 12.06 -8.60
N ARG A 53 9.43 11.26 -9.68
CA ARG A 53 9.64 9.80 -9.61
C ARG A 53 11.08 9.46 -9.21
N SER A 54 12.06 10.30 -9.56
CA SER A 54 13.46 10.13 -9.14
C SER A 54 13.71 10.39 -7.64
N LEU A 55 12.84 11.16 -6.99
CA LEU A 55 12.91 11.42 -5.55
C LEU A 55 12.31 10.28 -4.70
N ILE A 56 11.57 9.36 -5.33
CA ILE A 56 10.95 8.22 -4.64
C ILE A 56 11.99 7.11 -4.50
N ARG A 57 12.24 6.70 -3.25
CA ARG A 57 13.26 5.68 -2.90
C ARG A 57 13.06 4.34 -3.61
N ASP A 58 11.82 3.87 -3.68
CA ASP A 58 11.43 2.61 -4.31
C ASP A 58 10.23 2.88 -5.25
N PRO A 59 10.50 3.35 -6.48
CA PRO A 59 9.48 3.82 -7.39
C PRO A 59 8.65 2.65 -7.93
N GLN A 60 7.41 2.54 -7.43
CA GLN A 60 6.41 1.58 -7.91
C GLN A 60 5.05 2.26 -8.09
N GLU A 61 4.44 2.01 -9.25
CA GLU A 61 3.06 2.40 -9.51
C GLU A 61 2.10 1.53 -8.69
N ASP A 62 0.92 2.05 -8.35
CA ASP A 62 -0.06 1.27 -7.59
C ASP A 62 -0.57 0.07 -8.40
N ALA A 63 -0.78 0.27 -9.71
CA ALA A 63 -1.29 -0.75 -10.62
C ALA A 63 -0.42 -2.01 -10.69
N VAL A 64 0.90 -1.89 -10.45
CA VAL A 64 1.80 -3.05 -10.43
C VAL A 64 1.83 -3.74 -9.05
N ARG A 65 1.29 -3.11 -8.00
CA ARG A 65 1.25 -3.63 -6.63
C ARG A 65 -0.05 -4.34 -6.30
N VAL A 66 -1.09 -4.18 -7.11
CA VAL A 66 -2.42 -4.76 -6.87
C VAL A 66 -2.93 -5.55 -8.07
N LYS A 67 -3.67 -6.64 -7.81
CA LYS A 67 -4.38 -7.39 -8.84
C LYS A 67 -5.81 -6.87 -9.07
N ASN A 68 -6.41 -6.29 -8.03
CA ASN A 68 -7.69 -5.61 -8.09
C ASN A 68 -7.54 -4.27 -7.35
N PRO A 69 -7.82 -3.12 -8.00
CA PRO A 69 -7.72 -1.80 -7.37
C PRO A 69 -8.50 -1.65 -6.05
N GLU A 70 -9.60 -2.39 -5.88
CA GLU A 70 -10.40 -2.40 -4.65
C GLU A 70 -9.65 -2.98 -3.44
N TRP A 71 -8.62 -3.80 -3.65
CA TRP A 71 -7.94 -4.52 -2.58
C TRP A 71 -6.43 -4.32 -2.63
N LEU A 72 -5.86 -3.88 -1.51
CA LEU A 72 -4.42 -3.92 -1.27
C LEU A 72 -4.11 -5.08 -0.32
N VAL A 73 -3.16 -5.93 -0.72
CA VAL A 73 -2.64 -7.03 0.08
C VAL A 73 -1.15 -6.78 0.28
N VAL A 74 -0.72 -6.59 1.53
CA VAL A 74 0.69 -6.34 1.87
C VAL A 74 1.12 -7.09 3.11
N VAL A 75 2.39 -7.49 3.14
CA VAL A 75 3.05 -8.00 4.34
C VAL A 75 3.21 -6.84 5.33
N GLY A 76 2.67 -7.02 6.53
CA GLY A 76 2.66 -6.06 7.62
C GLY A 76 3.98 -5.94 8.39
N VAL A 77 5.11 -6.16 7.71
CA VAL A 77 6.44 -6.18 8.27
C VAL A 77 7.22 -5.00 7.69
N CYS A 78 7.64 -4.08 8.55
CA CYS A 78 8.42 -2.92 8.14
C CYS A 78 9.77 -3.38 7.56
N THR A 79 10.10 -2.92 6.35
CA THR A 79 11.33 -3.31 5.63
C THR A 79 12.61 -2.75 6.23
N HIS A 80 12.52 -1.90 7.25
CA HIS A 80 13.68 -1.46 8.04
C HIS A 80 14.24 -2.60 8.88
N LEU A 81 13.52 -2.98 9.95
CA LEU A 81 13.97 -3.96 10.96
C LEU A 81 12.81 -4.84 11.48
N GLY A 82 11.74 -5.00 10.70
CA GLY A 82 10.72 -6.02 10.94
C GLY A 82 9.59 -5.69 11.93
N CYS A 83 9.53 -4.47 12.48
CA CYS A 83 8.40 -4.03 13.30
C CYS A 83 7.07 -4.03 12.52
N ILE A 84 5.94 -4.11 13.20
CA ILE A 84 4.60 -4.01 12.59
C ILE A 84 4.19 -2.53 12.48
N PRO A 85 3.96 -1.99 11.27
CA PRO A 85 3.46 -0.62 11.10
C PRO A 85 2.00 -0.48 11.58
N LEU A 86 1.69 0.67 12.18
CA LEU A 86 0.34 1.04 12.59
C LEU A 86 -0.46 1.53 11.36
N PRO A 87 -1.67 1.01 11.11
CA PRO A 87 -2.53 1.47 10.01
C PRO A 87 -3.15 2.85 10.30
N ASN A 88 -3.51 3.58 9.25
CA ASN A 88 -4.14 4.90 9.28
C ASN A 88 -3.35 5.93 10.12
N ALA A 89 -2.01 5.85 10.07
CA ALA A 89 -1.13 6.69 10.86
C ALA A 89 0.02 7.24 10.01
N GLY A 90 0.62 8.35 10.48
CA GLY A 90 1.70 9.05 9.81
C GLY A 90 1.23 9.99 8.69
N ASP A 91 2.20 10.75 8.17
CA ASP A 91 2.00 11.89 7.27
C ASP A 91 1.33 11.57 5.91
N TYR A 92 1.23 10.29 5.51
CA TYR A 92 0.80 9.89 4.16
C TYR A 92 -0.48 9.05 4.13
N GLY A 93 -1.23 9.00 5.25
CA GLY A 93 -2.54 8.35 5.33
C GLY A 93 -2.54 6.82 5.18
N GLY A 94 -1.36 6.19 5.08
CA GLY A 94 -1.20 4.74 5.01
C GLY A 94 -0.77 4.16 6.35
N TRP A 95 0.52 3.92 6.52
CA TRP A 95 1.07 3.26 7.71
C TRP A 95 2.23 4.02 8.33
N PHE A 96 2.37 3.87 9.64
CA PHE A 96 3.47 4.44 10.40
C PHE A 96 4.17 3.37 11.25
N CYS A 97 5.48 3.22 11.07
CA CYS A 97 6.31 2.38 11.91
C CYS A 97 6.95 3.22 13.03
N PRO A 98 6.51 3.08 14.30
CA PRO A 98 6.97 3.92 15.41
C PRO A 98 8.40 3.63 15.85
N CYS A 99 8.98 2.49 15.45
CA CYS A 99 10.32 2.08 15.87
C CYS A 99 11.39 3.11 15.47
N HIS A 100 11.34 3.61 14.24
CA HIS A 100 12.32 4.58 13.72
C HIS A 100 11.68 5.63 12.78
N GLY A 101 10.35 5.77 12.82
CA GLY A 101 9.64 6.79 12.07
C GLY A 101 9.58 6.55 10.56
N SER A 102 9.35 5.31 10.11
CA SER A 102 9.09 5.04 8.69
C SER A 102 7.62 5.28 8.36
N HIS A 103 7.33 6.07 7.33
CA HIS A 103 5.99 6.40 6.88
C HIS A 103 5.72 5.80 5.50
N TYR A 104 4.61 5.09 5.38
CA TYR A 104 4.14 4.49 4.15
C TYR A 104 2.85 5.17 3.71
N ASP A 105 2.69 5.38 2.41
CA ASP A 105 1.41 5.83 1.83
C ASP A 105 0.39 4.70 1.78
N ILE A 106 -0.84 4.99 1.35
CA ILE A 106 -1.98 4.03 1.25
C ILE A 106 -1.75 2.82 0.33
N SER A 107 -0.68 2.81 -0.48
CA SER A 107 -0.29 1.68 -1.33
C SER A 107 0.82 0.83 -0.69
N GLY A 108 1.23 1.17 0.52
CA GLY A 108 2.31 0.53 1.26
C GLY A 108 3.68 0.99 0.79
N ARG A 109 3.78 2.14 0.10
CA ARG A 109 5.05 2.62 -0.46
C ARG A 109 5.76 3.52 0.53
N ILE A 110 7.07 3.33 0.70
CA ILE A 110 7.87 4.14 1.61
C ILE A 110 7.98 5.58 1.11
N ARG A 111 7.76 6.55 2.01
CA ARG A 111 7.81 7.99 1.71
C ARG A 111 8.79 8.75 2.59
N LYS A 112 8.97 8.31 3.83
CA LYS A 112 9.83 8.97 4.82
C LYS A 112 10.38 7.96 5.83
N GLY A 113 11.55 8.26 6.40
CA GLY A 113 12.21 7.43 7.42
C GLY A 113 13.28 6.50 6.84
N PRO A 114 13.82 5.56 7.65
CA PRO A 114 14.97 4.74 7.27
C PRO A 114 14.65 3.46 6.47
N ALA A 115 13.39 3.03 6.38
CA ALA A 115 13.05 1.80 5.66
C ALA A 115 13.50 1.83 4.18
N PRO A 116 14.29 0.87 3.69
CA PRO A 116 14.85 0.94 2.34
C PRO A 116 13.82 0.70 1.22
N TYR A 117 12.76 -0.08 1.49
CA TYR A 117 11.83 -0.58 0.47
C TYR A 117 10.36 -0.36 0.83
N ASN A 118 9.48 -0.44 -0.17
CA ASN A 118 8.03 -0.52 0.04
C ASN A 118 7.64 -1.79 0.80
N LEU A 119 6.47 -1.80 1.45
CA LEU A 119 5.92 -3.03 2.04
C LEU A 119 5.74 -4.10 0.95
N GLU A 120 6.12 -5.32 1.27
CA GLU A 120 6.07 -6.45 0.35
C GLU A 120 4.62 -6.79 -0.02
N VAL A 121 4.39 -7.11 -1.28
CA VAL A 121 3.13 -7.66 -1.75
C VAL A 121 3.32 -9.17 -1.86
N PRO A 122 2.62 -10.00 -1.05
CA PRO A 122 2.81 -11.44 -1.09
C PRO A 122 2.23 -12.03 -2.38
N THR A 123 2.52 -13.29 -2.66
CA THR A 123 1.76 -14.05 -3.66
C THR A 123 0.33 -14.26 -3.16
N TYR A 124 -0.66 -13.88 -3.96
CA TYR A 124 -2.07 -14.11 -3.65
C TYR A 124 -2.90 -14.33 -4.91
N SER A 125 -4.06 -14.95 -4.76
CA SER A 125 -5.05 -15.12 -5.83
C SER A 125 -6.47 -14.99 -5.29
N PHE A 126 -7.34 -14.35 -6.06
CA PHE A 126 -8.78 -14.40 -5.80
C PHE A 126 -9.31 -15.76 -6.27
N LEU A 127 -10.02 -16.45 -5.39
CA LEU A 127 -10.71 -17.71 -5.69
C LEU A 127 -12.20 -17.41 -6.00
N GLU A 128 -13.04 -18.43 -5.90
CA GLU A 128 -14.50 -18.33 -5.91
C GLU A 128 -15.04 -17.25 -4.93
N GLU A 129 -16.29 -16.83 -5.14
CA GLU A 129 -16.88 -15.61 -4.55
C GLU A 129 -16.46 -15.33 -3.10
N ASN A 130 -15.78 -14.20 -2.93
CA ASN A 130 -15.29 -13.64 -1.67
C ASN A 130 -14.17 -14.43 -0.95
N LYS A 131 -13.34 -15.21 -1.65
CA LYS A 131 -12.17 -15.87 -1.05
C LYS A 131 -10.85 -15.34 -1.60
N LEU A 132 -9.93 -14.99 -0.70
CA LEU A 132 -8.57 -14.58 -1.01
C LEU A 132 -7.60 -15.64 -0.49
N LEU A 133 -6.82 -16.24 -1.39
CA LEU A 133 -5.73 -17.16 -1.04
C LEU A 133 -4.42 -16.37 -1.00
N ILE A 134 -3.66 -16.49 0.09
CA ILE A 134 -2.33 -15.90 0.26
C ILE A 134 -1.33 -17.04 0.49
N GLY A 135 -0.25 -17.06 -0.29
CA GLY A 135 0.69 -18.18 -0.38
C GLY A 135 0.42 -19.05 -1.59
#